data_AF-A0AAV9B7X4-F1
#
_entry.id   AF-A0AAV9B7X4-F1
#
_cell.length_a   1.000
_cell.length_b   1.000
_cell.length_c   1.000
_cell.angle_alpha   90.00
_cell.angle_beta   90.00
_cell.angle_gamma   90.00
#
_symmetry.space_group_name_H-M   'P 1'
#
loop_
_entity.id
_entity.type
_entity.pdbx_description
1 polymer ?
#
loop_
_entity_poly.entity_id
_entity_poly.type
_entity_poly.pdbx_seq_one_letter_code
_entity_poly.pdbx_strand_id
1 'polypeptide(L)'
;MVQPRFGRPNGGSVSEASSNLYVANCGPSVGLSFDAISSAFSVFGDVTAVHPADDTGARVVVCFDSAPSARSAMDALDGRFPEDSVSVARTASELGIDGLYILHEFVTIEEEKELLEAVDGRPWKSLSKRRVQHYGYEFLYNIRNVDSRQFLGELPSFVYPILKKISLFPDPGNSERRIINQLTVWICGSVNEYPPGVGLSPHIDTHSAFDEYIFSLSLAGPCIMEFRKYSKGTWCSVLATSSNLEAENSGDVSNYIKKAIFLPPRSMLLMAGDARYAWHHYIPHHKVDKVGDDLIQRAQRRVSFTFRKIGCRTVDGNQILSFADGDSYVEHH
;
A
#
# COMPACT_ATOMS: atom_id res chain seq x y z
N MET A 1 1.50 -34.23 0.71
CA MET A 1 2.93 -33.98 0.40
C MET A 1 3.16 -32.49 0.46
N VAL A 2 4.03 -32.01 1.33
CA VAL A 2 4.41 -30.60 1.41
C VAL A 2 5.39 -30.34 0.25
N GLN A 3 5.04 -29.45 -0.68
CA GLN A 3 5.98 -29.04 -1.73
C GLN A 3 7.21 -28.37 -1.10
N PRO A 4 8.43 -28.65 -1.58
CA PRO A 4 9.64 -28.05 -1.03
C PRO A 4 9.59 -26.52 -1.20
N ARG A 5 9.77 -25.79 -0.09
CA ARG A 5 9.93 -24.33 -0.10
C ARG A 5 11.32 -23.99 -0.62
N PHE A 6 11.40 -23.22 -1.70
CA PHE A 6 12.68 -22.70 -2.20
C PHE A 6 13.25 -21.69 -1.18
N GLY A 7 14.43 -21.99 -0.63
CA GLY A 7 15.17 -21.11 0.28
C GLY A 7 16.18 -20.23 -0.48
N ARG A 8 16.44 -19.02 0.02
CA ARG A 8 17.54 -18.18 -0.48
C ARG A 8 18.90 -18.82 -0.13
N PRO A 9 19.89 -18.81 -1.03
CA PRO A 9 21.28 -19.02 -0.64
C PRO A 9 21.71 -17.87 0.29
N ASN A 10 22.25 -18.21 1.47
CA ASN A 10 22.87 -17.22 2.35
C ASN A 10 24.08 -16.59 1.64
N GLY A 11 24.23 -15.28 1.77
CA GLY A 11 25.20 -14.49 1.04
C GLY A 11 26.64 -14.99 1.17
N GLY A 12 27.36 -14.94 0.05
CA GLY A 12 28.80 -15.16 -0.01
C GLY A 12 29.22 -16.32 -0.93
N SER A 13 29.03 -16.17 -2.24
CA SER A 13 29.89 -16.71 -3.32
C SER A 13 29.15 -16.62 -4.66
N VAL A 14 29.92 -16.62 -5.74
CA VAL A 14 29.53 -16.50 -7.14
C VAL A 14 28.27 -17.33 -7.45
N SER A 15 27.25 -16.67 -8.03
CA SER A 15 26.01 -17.28 -8.52
C SER A 15 26.31 -18.53 -9.35
N GLU A 16 26.06 -19.72 -8.81
CA GLU A 16 25.84 -20.89 -9.64
C GLU A 16 24.70 -20.56 -10.61
N ALA A 17 24.88 -20.89 -11.89
CA ALA A 17 23.90 -20.62 -12.91
C ALA A 17 22.66 -21.50 -12.65
N SER A 18 21.59 -20.91 -12.11
CA SER A 18 20.32 -21.60 -11.93
C SER A 18 19.43 -21.42 -13.16
N SER A 19 18.68 -22.45 -13.52
CA SER A 19 17.58 -22.34 -14.48
C SER A 19 16.32 -21.73 -13.87
N ASN A 20 16.30 -21.47 -12.56
CA ASN A 20 15.14 -20.94 -11.85
C ASN A 20 15.37 -19.49 -11.44
N LEU A 21 14.41 -18.63 -11.73
CA LEU A 21 14.43 -17.22 -11.37
C LEU A 21 13.40 -16.92 -10.29
N TYR A 22 13.85 -16.27 -9.21
CA TYR A 22 12.96 -15.62 -8.28
C TYR A 22 12.55 -14.26 -8.84
N VAL A 23 11.25 -14.09 -9.11
CA VAL A 23 10.71 -12.86 -9.70
C VAL A 23 9.80 -12.18 -8.67
N ALA A 24 10.19 -10.99 -8.23
CA ALA A 24 9.38 -10.15 -7.36
C ALA A 24 8.38 -9.31 -8.17
N ASN A 25 7.29 -8.88 -7.53
CA ASN A 25 6.25 -8.05 -8.15
C ASN A 25 5.62 -8.70 -9.37
N CYS A 26 5.50 -10.02 -9.31
CA CYS A 26 5.03 -10.87 -10.38
C CYS A 26 4.20 -11.97 -9.74
N GLY A 27 2.91 -12.07 -10.11
CA GLY A 27 1.99 -13.05 -9.56
C GLY A 27 0.53 -12.58 -9.47
N PRO A 28 -0.40 -13.46 -9.08
CA PRO A 28 -1.83 -13.18 -9.11
C PRO A 28 -2.26 -11.99 -8.26
N SER A 29 -1.62 -11.75 -7.11
CA SER A 29 -2.02 -10.64 -6.22
C SER A 29 -1.58 -9.26 -6.74
N VAL A 30 -0.65 -9.22 -7.70
CA VAL A 30 -0.30 -8.00 -8.45
C VAL A 30 -1.05 -7.89 -9.78
N GLY A 31 -1.93 -8.84 -10.09
CA GLY A 31 -2.77 -8.84 -11.29
C GLY A 31 -2.19 -9.58 -12.50
N LEU A 32 -1.17 -10.43 -12.31
CA LEU A 32 -0.58 -11.25 -13.38
C LEU A 32 -0.87 -12.73 -13.14
N SER A 33 -1.56 -13.39 -14.09
CA SER A 33 -1.79 -14.84 -14.02
C SER A 33 -0.49 -15.61 -14.29
N PHE A 34 -0.40 -16.85 -13.79
CA PHE A 34 0.78 -17.68 -14.05
C PHE A 34 1.00 -17.94 -15.56
N ASP A 35 -0.08 -18.05 -16.34
CA ASP A 35 0.00 -18.23 -17.80
C ASP A 35 0.52 -16.98 -18.51
N ALA A 36 0.08 -15.79 -18.09
CA ALA A 36 0.59 -14.53 -18.62
C ALA A 36 2.08 -14.35 -18.30
N ILE A 37 2.49 -14.74 -17.09
CA ILE A 37 3.90 -14.72 -16.68
C ILE A 37 4.70 -15.71 -17.52
N SER A 38 4.23 -16.95 -17.67
CA SER A 38 4.89 -17.96 -18.50
C SER A 38 5.07 -17.47 -19.94
N SER A 39 4.02 -16.89 -20.52
CA SER A 39 4.03 -16.33 -21.87
C SER A 39 4.97 -15.14 -22.03
N ALA A 40 5.11 -14.29 -21.01
CA ALA A 40 6.04 -13.16 -21.05
C ALA A 40 7.51 -13.62 -20.97
N PHE A 41 7.79 -14.68 -20.20
CA PHE A 41 9.15 -15.20 -20.01
C PHE A 41 9.58 -16.18 -21.12
N SER A 42 8.65 -16.75 -21.89
CA SER A 42 8.97 -17.71 -22.96
C SER A 42 9.80 -17.12 -24.11
N VAL A 43 9.83 -15.79 -24.25
CA VAL A 43 10.68 -15.08 -25.23
C VAL A 43 12.17 -15.33 -24.97
N PHE A 44 12.55 -15.66 -23.73
CA PHE A 44 13.94 -15.89 -23.33
C PHE A 44 14.35 -17.38 -23.36
N GLY A 45 13.39 -18.29 -23.60
CA GLY A 45 13.58 -19.74 -23.64
C GLY A 45 12.38 -20.49 -23.07
N ASP A 46 12.42 -21.83 -23.10
CA ASP A 46 11.27 -22.65 -22.70
C ASP A 46 11.03 -22.59 -21.19
N VAL A 47 9.86 -22.07 -20.81
CA VAL A 47 9.39 -22.02 -19.42
C VAL A 47 8.70 -23.35 -19.09
N THR A 48 9.31 -24.12 -18.19
CA THR A 48 8.78 -25.42 -17.74
C THR A 48 7.66 -25.28 -16.72
N ALA A 49 7.74 -24.27 -15.85
CA ALA A 49 6.73 -23.98 -14.84
C ALA A 49 6.84 -22.57 -14.27
N VAL A 50 5.73 -22.07 -13.72
CA VAL A 50 5.68 -20.88 -12.87
C VAL A 50 5.01 -21.27 -11.56
N HIS A 51 5.69 -21.02 -10.44
CA HIS A 51 5.22 -21.39 -9.11
C HIS A 51 5.13 -20.17 -8.19
N PRO A 52 4.19 -20.13 -7.22
CA PRO A 52 4.24 -19.12 -6.17
C PRO A 52 5.54 -19.26 -5.37
N ALA A 53 6.26 -18.16 -5.16
CA ALA A 53 7.48 -18.17 -4.35
C ALA A 53 7.17 -18.15 -2.85
N ASP A 54 6.02 -17.60 -2.48
CA ASP A 54 5.49 -17.53 -1.13
C ASP A 54 3.96 -17.36 -1.15
N ASP A 55 3.33 -17.37 0.03
CA ASP A 55 1.89 -17.24 0.19
C ASP A 55 1.37 -15.81 -0.10
N THR A 56 2.24 -14.87 -0.52
CA THR A 56 1.83 -13.48 -0.78
C THR A 56 1.15 -13.30 -2.13
N GLY A 57 1.34 -14.24 -3.06
CA GLY A 57 0.87 -14.16 -4.44
C GLY A 57 1.49 -13.02 -5.27
N ALA A 58 2.48 -12.30 -4.72
CA ALA A 58 3.15 -11.16 -5.37
C ALA A 58 4.54 -11.51 -5.88
N ARG A 59 4.99 -12.75 -5.67
CA ARG A 59 6.29 -13.27 -6.09
C ARG A 59 6.12 -14.67 -6.66
N VAL A 60 6.88 -14.99 -7.68
CA VAL A 60 6.90 -16.31 -8.32
C VAL A 60 8.31 -16.81 -8.53
N VAL A 61 8.44 -18.12 -8.71
CA VAL A 61 9.62 -18.76 -9.26
C VAL A 61 9.28 -19.16 -10.69
N VAL A 62 10.03 -18.61 -11.66
CA VAL A 62 9.94 -19.00 -13.08
C VAL A 62 11.03 -20.02 -13.36
N CYS A 63 10.64 -21.21 -13.79
CA CYS A 63 11.54 -22.32 -14.04
C CYS A 63 11.78 -22.47 -15.55
N PHE A 64 13.00 -22.20 -16.01
CA PHE A 64 13.40 -22.47 -17.39
C PHE A 64 13.93 -23.89 -17.55
N ASP A 65 13.92 -24.36 -18.79
CA ASP A 65 14.60 -25.57 -19.22
C ASP A 65 16.13 -25.50 -19.07
N SER A 66 16.69 -24.28 -19.18
CA SER A 66 18.14 -24.04 -19.19
C SER A 66 18.57 -22.80 -18.40
N ALA A 67 19.76 -22.86 -17.80
CA ALA A 67 20.37 -21.73 -17.08
C ALA A 67 20.71 -20.51 -17.99
N PRO A 68 21.11 -20.69 -19.26
CA PRO A 68 21.24 -19.57 -20.20
C PRO A 68 19.93 -18.81 -20.42
N SER A 69 18.79 -19.50 -20.57
CA SER A 69 17.47 -18.85 -20.73
C SER A 69 17.14 -17.98 -19.51
N ALA A 70 17.34 -18.52 -18.31
CA ALA A 70 17.17 -17.79 -17.05
C ALA A 70 18.10 -16.57 -16.95
N ARG A 71 19.37 -16.70 -17.37
CA ARG A 71 20.31 -15.57 -17.39
C ARG A 71 19.88 -14.48 -18.37
N SER A 72 19.46 -14.86 -19.58
CA SER A 72 18.97 -13.91 -20.59
C SER A 72 17.74 -13.14 -20.09
N ALA A 73 16.81 -13.83 -19.43
CA ALA A 73 15.64 -13.18 -18.83
C ALA A 73 16.04 -12.24 -17.68
N MET A 74 16.98 -12.64 -16.82
CA MET A 74 17.49 -11.78 -15.75
C MET A 74 18.13 -10.50 -16.32
N ASP A 75 19.04 -10.63 -17.29
CA ASP A 75 19.74 -9.48 -17.88
C ASP A 75 18.78 -8.54 -18.64
N ALA A 76 17.70 -9.10 -19.21
CA ALA A 76 16.71 -8.34 -19.95
C ALA A 76 15.66 -7.65 -19.05
N LEU A 77 15.28 -8.27 -17.93
CA LEU A 77 14.14 -7.82 -17.12
C LEU A 77 14.53 -7.24 -15.76
N ASP A 78 15.68 -7.60 -15.19
CA ASP A 78 16.06 -7.11 -13.87
C ASP A 78 16.19 -5.58 -13.86
N GLY A 79 15.52 -4.94 -12.91
CA GLY A 79 15.46 -3.49 -12.79
C GLY A 79 14.68 -2.77 -13.91
N ARG A 80 14.07 -3.46 -14.88
CA ARG A 80 13.23 -2.83 -15.91
C ARG A 80 11.77 -2.73 -15.47
N PHE A 81 11.12 -1.63 -15.87
CA PHE A 81 9.69 -1.42 -15.66
C PHE A 81 8.91 -1.89 -16.90
N PRO A 82 7.74 -2.53 -16.75
CA PRO A 82 6.87 -2.84 -17.89
C PRO A 82 6.56 -1.57 -18.70
N GLU A 83 6.43 -1.69 -20.02
CA GLU A 83 6.05 -0.56 -20.89
C GLU A 83 4.68 0.02 -20.52
N ASP A 84 3.80 -0.79 -19.92
CA ASP A 84 2.49 -0.40 -19.36
C ASP A 84 2.56 0.22 -17.95
N SER A 85 3.72 0.75 -17.54
CA SER A 85 3.86 1.39 -16.23
C SER A 85 2.91 2.60 -16.12
N VAL A 86 2.04 2.58 -15.11
CA VAL A 86 1.10 3.67 -14.83
C VAL A 86 1.88 4.98 -14.68
N SER A 87 1.48 6.02 -15.42
CA SER A 87 2.06 7.36 -15.28
C SER A 87 1.90 7.86 -13.85
N VAL A 88 3.00 8.30 -13.24
CA VAL A 88 3.00 8.79 -11.86
C VAL A 88 2.84 10.30 -11.84
N ALA A 89 1.71 10.78 -11.29
CA ALA A 89 1.44 12.19 -11.07
C ALA A 89 2.31 12.74 -9.93
N ARG A 90 2.72 14.02 -10.04
CA ARG A 90 3.38 14.75 -8.95
C ARG A 90 2.41 15.66 -8.20
N THR A 91 1.26 15.97 -8.81
CA THR A 91 0.20 16.77 -8.18
C THR A 91 -1.13 16.03 -8.15
N ALA A 92 -2.01 16.39 -7.21
CA ALA A 92 -3.34 15.79 -7.14
C ALA A 92 -4.21 16.15 -8.35
N SER A 93 -4.02 17.36 -8.90
CA SER A 93 -4.71 17.83 -10.10
C SER A 93 -4.34 17.02 -11.35
N GLU A 94 -3.06 16.68 -11.52
CA GLU A 94 -2.59 15.76 -12.57
C GLU A 94 -3.22 14.37 -12.42
N LEU A 95 -3.33 13.88 -11.18
CA LEU A 95 -3.93 12.58 -10.92
C LEU A 95 -5.42 12.55 -11.27
N GLY A 96 -6.15 13.64 -11.01
CA GLY A 96 -7.57 13.77 -11.31
C GLY A 96 -8.43 12.75 -10.56
N ILE A 97 -8.15 12.55 -9.26
CA ILE A 97 -9.05 11.82 -8.35
C ILE A 97 -9.77 12.85 -7.48
N ASP A 98 -11.09 12.85 -7.56
CA ASP A 98 -11.91 13.77 -6.77
C ASP A 98 -11.76 13.52 -5.27
N GLY A 99 -11.59 14.60 -4.52
CA GLY A 99 -11.36 14.54 -3.07
C GLY A 99 -9.93 14.17 -2.67
N LEU A 100 -8.99 14.08 -3.62
CA LEU A 100 -7.56 13.93 -3.32
C LEU A 100 -6.85 15.29 -3.37
N TYR A 101 -6.02 15.57 -2.36
CA TYR A 101 -5.17 16.76 -2.32
C TYR A 101 -3.78 16.40 -1.81
N ILE A 102 -2.74 17.06 -2.32
CA ILE A 102 -1.37 16.90 -1.82
C ILE A 102 -0.75 18.28 -1.59
N LEU A 103 -0.11 18.46 -0.43
CA LEU A 103 0.71 19.63 -0.14
C LEU A 103 2.15 19.19 0.10
N HIS A 104 3.07 19.66 -0.75
CA HIS A 104 4.50 19.44 -0.58
C HIS A 104 5.06 20.41 0.47
N GLU A 105 6.16 20.01 1.13
CA GLU A 105 6.80 20.81 2.18
C GLU A 105 5.79 21.29 3.26
N PHE A 106 4.84 20.43 3.61
CA PHE A 106 3.83 20.68 4.66
C PHE A 106 4.48 20.84 6.04
N VAL A 107 5.54 20.09 6.28
CA VAL A 107 6.45 20.28 7.43
C VAL A 107 7.80 20.78 6.95
N THR A 108 8.46 21.55 7.80
CA THR A 108 9.86 21.95 7.65
C THR A 108 10.79 20.77 7.92
N ILE A 109 12.07 20.93 7.60
CA ILE A 109 13.11 19.93 7.88
C ILE A 109 13.26 19.74 9.40
N GLU A 110 13.16 20.83 10.16
CA GLU A 110 13.23 20.85 11.61
C GLU A 110 12.04 20.10 12.24
N GLU A 111 10.82 20.37 11.79
CA GLU A 111 9.63 19.65 12.25
C GLU A 111 9.69 18.15 11.87
N GLU A 112 10.16 17.81 10.67
CA GLU A 112 10.37 16.41 10.27
C GLU A 112 11.34 15.70 11.22
N LYS A 113 12.46 16.35 11.57
CA LYS A 113 13.43 15.81 12.52
C LYS A 113 12.81 15.58 13.89
N GLU A 114 12.10 16.56 14.43
CA GLU A 114 11.43 16.46 15.74
C GLU A 114 10.41 15.32 15.78
N LEU A 115 9.59 15.19 14.72
CA LEU A 115 8.60 14.10 14.60
C LEU A 115 9.27 12.73 14.59
N LEU A 116 10.36 12.57 13.83
CA LEU A 116 11.11 11.31 13.70
C LEU A 116 11.78 10.92 15.02
N GLU A 117 12.48 11.86 15.67
CA GLU A 117 13.11 11.64 16.98
C GLU A 117 12.08 11.24 18.05
N ALA A 118 10.92 11.91 18.04
CA ALA A 118 9.85 11.63 18.99
C ALA A 118 9.32 10.19 18.86
N VAL A 119 9.09 9.68 17.65
CA VAL A 119 8.58 8.30 17.46
C VAL A 119 9.66 7.24 17.64
N ASP A 120 10.92 7.57 17.37
CA ASP A 120 12.05 6.65 17.61
C ASP A 120 12.26 6.39 19.10
N GLY A 121 12.02 7.39 19.95
CA GLY A 121 12.09 7.27 21.41
C GLY A 121 10.94 6.49 22.06
N ARG A 122 10.04 5.88 21.28
CA ARG A 122 8.81 5.24 21.79
C ARG A 122 8.70 3.77 21.36
N PRO A 123 8.00 2.93 22.15
CA PRO A 123 7.86 1.50 21.84
C PRO A 123 7.09 1.28 20.54
N TRP A 124 7.53 0.31 19.75
CA TRP A 124 6.90 -0.08 18.48
C TRP A 124 6.24 -1.45 18.60
N LYS A 125 5.05 -1.60 17.99
CA LYS A 125 4.40 -2.91 17.81
C LYS A 125 4.76 -3.47 16.44
N SER A 126 5.30 -4.68 16.42
CA SER A 126 5.64 -5.37 15.15
C SER A 126 4.42 -6.05 14.55
N LEU A 127 4.22 -5.85 13.25
CA LEU A 127 3.31 -6.59 12.38
C LEU A 127 4.14 -7.43 11.40
N SER A 128 3.49 -8.29 10.62
CA SER A 128 4.14 -9.23 9.70
C SER A 128 5.12 -8.59 8.70
N LYS A 129 4.92 -7.32 8.33
CA LYS A 129 5.72 -6.61 7.31
C LYS A 129 6.13 -5.19 7.70
N ARG A 130 5.82 -4.71 8.91
CA ARG A 130 6.07 -3.31 9.32
C ARG A 130 5.96 -3.17 10.83
N ARG A 131 6.41 -2.04 11.36
CA ARG A 131 6.17 -1.66 12.76
C ARG A 131 5.22 -0.47 12.82
N VAL A 132 4.41 -0.42 13.87
CA VAL A 132 3.37 0.60 14.06
C VAL A 132 3.36 1.14 15.49
N GLN A 133 2.90 2.37 15.63
CA GLN A 133 2.50 3.02 16.88
C GLN A 133 1.10 3.59 16.70
N HIS A 134 0.28 3.49 17.73
CA HIS A 134 -1.09 4.01 17.74
C HIS A 134 -1.24 5.02 18.88
N TYR A 135 -1.94 6.11 18.60
CA TYR A 135 -2.26 7.18 19.54
C TYR A 135 -3.74 7.55 19.42
N GLY A 136 -4.35 8.01 20.50
CA GLY A 136 -5.81 8.16 20.58
C GLY A 136 -6.47 6.81 20.79
N TYR A 137 -6.63 6.05 19.72
CA TYR A 137 -7.26 4.73 19.74
C TYR A 137 -6.40 3.68 19.04
N GLU A 138 -6.41 2.45 19.57
CA GLU A 138 -5.75 1.31 18.93
C GLU A 138 -6.52 0.86 17.68
N PHE A 139 -5.79 0.65 16.57
CA PHE A 139 -6.38 0.04 15.38
C PHE A 139 -6.18 -1.48 15.41
N LEU A 140 -7.29 -2.21 15.46
CA LEU A 140 -7.33 -3.66 15.58
C LEU A 140 -7.34 -4.29 14.18
N TYR A 141 -6.18 -4.78 13.74
CA TYR A 141 -5.98 -5.32 12.38
C TYR A 141 -6.76 -6.59 12.07
N ASN A 142 -7.13 -7.38 13.09
CA ASN A 142 -7.93 -8.60 12.94
C ASN A 142 -9.36 -8.30 12.49
N ILE A 143 -9.95 -7.22 13.01
CA ILE A 143 -11.31 -6.77 12.67
C ILE A 143 -11.32 -5.56 11.74
N ARG A 144 -10.13 -5.03 11.40
CA ARG A 144 -9.92 -3.81 10.61
C ARG A 144 -10.75 -2.64 11.15
N ASN A 145 -10.84 -2.49 12.46
CA ASN A 145 -11.67 -1.48 13.10
C ASN A 145 -10.99 -0.95 14.35
N VAL A 146 -11.62 0.00 15.01
CA VAL A 146 -11.21 0.55 16.29
C VAL A 146 -12.22 0.10 17.35
N ASP A 147 -11.74 -0.31 18.53
CA ASP A 147 -12.61 -0.47 19.69
C ASP A 147 -12.64 0.86 20.45
N SER A 148 -13.80 1.53 20.43
CA SER A 148 -14.01 2.81 21.11
C SER A 148 -13.84 2.72 22.64
N ARG A 149 -13.86 1.50 23.21
CA ARG A 149 -13.57 1.25 24.63
C ARG A 149 -12.07 1.23 24.94
N GLN A 150 -11.22 1.11 23.92
CA GLN A 150 -9.76 1.09 24.05
C GLN A 150 -9.15 2.45 23.67
N PHE A 151 -9.45 3.45 24.50
CA PHE A 151 -8.80 4.76 24.41
C PHE A 151 -7.40 4.70 25.06
N LEU A 152 -6.37 4.95 24.26
CA LEU A 152 -4.96 4.93 24.66
C LEU A 152 -4.48 6.25 25.30
N GLY A 153 -5.34 7.26 25.36
CA GLY A 153 -5.02 8.61 25.81
C GLY A 153 -5.01 9.62 24.66
N GLU A 154 -4.90 10.90 25.02
CA GLU A 154 -4.89 11.99 24.04
C GLU A 154 -3.73 11.90 23.07
N LEU A 155 -3.85 12.63 21.95
CA LEU A 155 -2.76 12.72 21.00
C LEU A 155 -1.55 13.39 21.66
N PRO A 156 -0.34 12.89 21.41
CA PRO A 156 0.86 13.37 22.09
C PRO A 156 1.26 14.78 21.61
N SER A 157 1.84 15.60 22.49
CA SER A 157 2.09 17.03 22.23
C SER A 157 2.93 17.33 20.98
N PHE A 158 3.86 16.44 20.62
CA PHE A 158 4.72 16.61 19.45
C PHE A 158 3.94 16.63 18.12
N VAL A 159 2.68 16.16 18.09
CA VAL A 159 1.84 16.24 16.89
C VAL A 159 0.95 17.48 16.85
N TYR A 160 0.86 18.27 17.94
CA TYR A 160 0.00 19.44 17.99
C TYR A 160 0.30 20.51 16.93
N PRO A 161 1.58 20.80 16.57
CA PRO A 161 1.87 21.69 15.46
C PRO A 161 1.26 21.21 14.14
N ILE A 162 1.27 19.89 13.91
CA ILE A 162 0.71 19.25 12.71
C ILE A 162 -0.81 19.34 12.72
N LEU A 163 -1.46 19.07 13.85
CA LEU A 163 -2.91 19.21 14.01
C LEU A 163 -3.36 20.65 13.76
N LYS A 164 -2.58 21.64 14.22
CA LYS A 164 -2.84 23.06 13.96
C LYS A 164 -2.71 23.41 12.47
N LYS A 165 -1.76 22.83 11.75
CA LYS A 165 -1.66 23.02 10.29
C LYS A 165 -2.81 22.34 9.55
N ILE A 166 -3.22 21.14 9.99
CA ILE A 166 -4.37 20.41 9.42
C ILE A 166 -5.66 21.21 9.60
N SER A 167 -5.88 21.84 10.76
CA SER A 167 -7.08 22.65 10.98
C SER A 167 -7.15 23.90 10.10
N LEU A 168 -6.00 24.37 9.59
CA LEU A 168 -5.86 25.50 8.67
C LEU A 168 -5.92 25.11 7.18
N PHE A 169 -6.06 23.83 6.84
CA PHE A 169 -6.17 23.40 5.45
C PHE A 169 -7.36 24.13 4.78
N PRO A 170 -7.35 24.46 3.50
CA PRO A 170 -8.53 25.03 2.84
C PRO A 170 -9.59 23.92 2.65
N ASP A 171 -10.81 24.09 3.15
CA ASP A 171 -11.97 23.23 2.86
C ASP A 171 -13.22 24.10 2.67
N PRO A 172 -14.05 23.84 1.66
CA PRO A 172 -15.39 24.42 1.54
C PRO A 172 -16.42 23.89 2.56
N GLY A 173 -16.11 22.88 3.36
CA GLY A 173 -16.99 22.20 4.33
C GLY A 173 -16.88 22.59 5.81
N ASN A 174 -17.58 21.86 6.68
CA ASN A 174 -17.74 22.14 8.12
C ASN A 174 -16.48 21.78 8.95
N SER A 175 -15.97 22.76 9.70
CA SER A 175 -14.79 22.69 10.58
C SER A 175 -14.77 21.51 11.57
N GLU A 176 -15.92 20.98 12.01
CA GLU A 176 -16.00 19.85 12.96
C GLU A 176 -15.53 18.50 12.39
N ARG A 177 -15.48 18.37 11.06
CA ARG A 177 -14.99 17.15 10.39
C ARG A 177 -13.46 16.99 10.49
N ARG A 178 -12.75 18.01 10.97
CA ARG A 178 -11.28 18.05 11.07
C ARG A 178 -10.73 17.71 12.45
N ILE A 179 -11.60 17.34 13.40
CA ILE A 179 -11.16 16.95 14.74
C ILE A 179 -10.47 15.59 14.64
N ILE A 180 -9.14 15.59 14.55
CA ILE A 180 -8.35 14.37 14.56
C ILE A 180 -8.24 13.87 16.01
N ASN A 181 -8.65 12.63 16.23
CA ASN A 181 -8.56 11.96 17.53
C ASN A 181 -7.93 10.55 17.42
N GLN A 182 -7.47 10.15 16.23
CA GLN A 182 -6.76 8.91 16.00
C GLN A 182 -5.52 9.17 15.12
N LEU A 183 -4.39 8.62 15.54
CA LEU A 183 -3.15 8.65 14.77
C LEU A 183 -2.53 7.26 14.72
N THR A 184 -2.24 6.79 13.51
CA THR A 184 -1.37 5.63 13.28
C THR A 184 -0.07 6.10 12.66
N VAL A 185 1.03 5.88 13.38
CA VAL A 185 2.38 6.03 12.83
C VAL A 185 2.86 4.67 12.37
N TRP A 186 3.40 4.59 11.16
CA TRP A 186 3.98 3.36 10.66
C TRP A 186 5.29 3.63 9.95
N ILE A 187 6.21 2.68 10.09
CA ILE A 187 7.55 2.75 9.51
C ILE A 187 7.77 1.57 8.57
N CYS A 188 8.30 1.87 7.39
CA CYS A 188 8.82 0.91 6.44
C CYS A 188 10.33 1.13 6.31
N GLY A 189 11.11 0.06 6.46
CA GLY A 189 12.56 0.11 6.36
C GLY A 189 13.22 0.47 7.70
N SER A 190 13.86 -0.54 8.30
CA SER A 190 14.84 -0.41 9.37
C SER A 190 15.97 -1.39 9.07
N VAL A 191 17.21 -0.98 9.37
CA VAL A 191 18.49 -1.61 8.98
C VAL A 191 18.66 -3.05 9.48
N ASN A 192 17.73 -3.60 10.28
CA ASN A 192 17.82 -4.97 10.79
C ASN A 192 16.54 -5.82 10.61
N GLU A 193 15.48 -5.33 9.97
CA GLU A 193 14.21 -6.10 9.88
C GLU A 193 13.47 -6.02 8.53
N TYR A 194 13.69 -4.99 7.70
CA TYR A 194 12.94 -4.84 6.44
C TYR A 194 13.81 -4.33 5.30
N PRO A 195 14.01 -5.11 4.21
CA PRO A 195 14.68 -4.61 3.03
C PRO A 195 13.84 -3.49 2.36
N PRO A 196 14.49 -2.52 1.69
CA PRO A 196 13.78 -1.58 0.82
C PRO A 196 12.79 -2.30 -0.11
N GLY A 197 11.62 -1.69 -0.31
CA GLY A 197 10.56 -2.22 -1.19
C GLY A 197 9.46 -3.02 -0.51
N VAL A 198 9.27 -2.90 0.80
CA VAL A 198 8.02 -3.34 1.42
C VAL A 198 6.93 -2.29 1.18
N GLY A 199 5.89 -2.69 0.45
CA GLY A 199 4.70 -1.91 0.19
C GLY A 199 3.55 -2.14 1.18
N LEU A 200 2.40 -1.57 0.85
CA LEU A 200 1.14 -1.73 1.54
C LEU A 200 0.12 -2.30 0.55
N SER A 201 -0.48 -3.44 0.89
CA SER A 201 -1.47 -4.10 0.04
C SER A 201 -2.68 -3.17 -0.24
N PRO A 202 -3.34 -3.31 -1.40
CA PRO A 202 -4.53 -2.52 -1.71
C PRO A 202 -5.63 -2.68 -0.67
N HIS A 203 -6.16 -1.55 -0.20
CA HIS A 203 -7.26 -1.51 0.77
C HIS A 203 -7.97 -0.16 0.73
N ILE A 204 -9.16 -0.13 1.31
CA ILE A 204 -9.89 1.07 1.68
C ILE A 204 -9.93 1.13 3.21
N ASP A 205 -9.74 2.32 3.78
CA ASP A 205 -9.90 2.54 5.22
C ASP A 205 -11.36 2.30 5.61
N THR A 206 -11.58 1.48 6.63
CA THR A 206 -12.92 1.05 7.06
C THR A 206 -13.88 2.23 7.25
N HIS A 207 -14.94 2.28 6.45
CA HIS A 207 -15.89 3.40 6.40
C HIS A 207 -16.56 3.68 7.74
N SER A 208 -16.88 2.62 8.49
CA SER A 208 -17.53 2.73 9.80
C SER A 208 -16.56 3.17 10.90
N ALA A 209 -15.26 2.92 10.75
CA ALA A 209 -14.26 3.19 11.79
C ALA A 209 -13.83 4.66 11.84
N PHE A 210 -13.84 5.33 10.68
CA PHE A 210 -13.28 6.67 10.52
C PHE A 210 -14.26 7.64 9.85
N ASP A 211 -14.11 8.92 10.12
CA ASP A 211 -14.85 10.01 9.47
C ASP A 211 -14.20 10.41 8.14
N GLU A 212 -14.81 11.36 7.42
CA GLU A 212 -14.54 11.73 6.04
C GLU A 212 -13.08 12.03 5.67
N TYR A 213 -12.28 12.62 6.56
CA TYR A 213 -10.94 13.07 6.23
C TYR A 213 -9.86 12.13 6.74
N ILE A 214 -9.01 11.67 5.81
CA ILE A 214 -7.80 10.91 6.11
C ILE A 214 -6.59 11.71 5.63
N PHE A 215 -5.74 12.12 6.57
CA PHE A 215 -4.49 12.81 6.26
C PHE A 215 -3.32 11.84 6.42
N SER A 216 -2.39 11.83 5.47
CA SER A 216 -1.19 10.99 5.47
C SER A 216 0.05 11.85 5.23
N LEU A 217 0.81 12.10 6.29
CA LEU A 217 2.09 12.80 6.24
C LEU A 217 3.20 11.80 5.95
N SER A 218 3.99 12.04 4.90
CA SER A 218 5.13 11.21 4.52
C SER A 218 6.44 11.85 4.98
N LEU A 219 7.30 11.10 5.67
CA LEU A 219 8.58 11.57 6.23
C LEU A 219 9.75 10.63 5.87
N ALA A 220 10.96 11.17 5.92
CA ALA A 220 12.26 10.55 5.64
C ALA A 220 12.47 10.05 4.20
N GLY A 221 11.58 9.20 3.69
CA GLY A 221 11.74 8.52 2.40
C GLY A 221 10.55 8.74 1.47
N PRO A 222 10.79 8.98 0.16
CA PRO A 222 9.71 9.09 -0.82
C PRO A 222 9.05 7.73 -1.10
N CYS A 223 7.85 7.78 -1.68
CA CYS A 223 7.22 6.63 -2.30
C CYS A 223 6.22 7.00 -3.38
N ILE A 224 5.95 6.09 -4.30
CA ILE A 224 4.69 6.07 -5.04
C ILE A 224 3.59 5.43 -4.19
N MET A 225 2.42 6.08 -4.17
CA MET A 225 1.14 5.50 -3.77
C MET A 225 0.26 5.35 -5.00
N GLU A 226 -0.36 4.20 -5.13
CA GLU A 226 -1.25 3.89 -6.23
C GLU A 226 -2.69 3.72 -5.75
N PHE A 227 -3.62 4.10 -6.61
CA PHE A 227 -5.06 4.10 -6.41
C PHE A 227 -5.70 3.21 -7.47
N ARG A 228 -6.59 2.30 -7.02
CA ARG A 228 -7.34 1.40 -7.88
C ARG A 228 -8.84 1.59 -7.67
N LYS A 229 -9.59 1.90 -8.73
CA LYS A 229 -11.07 1.95 -8.72
C LYS A 229 -11.62 0.84 -9.60
N TYR A 230 -12.32 -0.10 -8.99
CA TYR A 230 -12.91 -1.25 -9.68
C TYR A 230 -14.27 -0.86 -10.26
N SER A 231 -14.63 -1.37 -11.44
CA SER A 231 -15.99 -1.22 -11.97
C SER A 231 -16.99 -1.96 -11.07
N LYS A 232 -18.19 -1.39 -10.90
CA LYS A 232 -19.25 -1.97 -10.05
C LYS A 232 -19.52 -3.43 -10.46
N GLY A 233 -19.46 -4.34 -9.48
CA GLY A 233 -19.85 -5.75 -9.63
C GLY A 233 -18.73 -6.79 -9.62
N THR A 234 -17.46 -6.41 -9.43
CA THR A 234 -16.34 -7.38 -9.52
C THR A 234 -15.40 -7.34 -8.30
N TRP A 235 -15.93 -7.09 -7.10
CA TRP A 235 -15.32 -7.63 -5.88
C TRP A 235 -15.98 -8.97 -5.52
N CYS A 236 -15.98 -9.90 -6.49
CA CYS A 236 -16.28 -11.30 -6.24
C CYS A 236 -14.96 -12.06 -6.32
N SER A 237 -14.58 -12.62 -5.18
CA SER A 237 -13.45 -13.50 -4.93
C SER A 237 -12.79 -14.14 -6.17
N VAL A 238 -11.50 -13.87 -6.36
CA VAL A 238 -10.58 -14.78 -7.08
C VAL A 238 -10.35 -16.07 -6.24
N LEU A 239 -11.26 -16.41 -5.33
CA LEU A 239 -11.24 -17.58 -4.46
C LEU A 239 -12.55 -18.40 -4.49
N ALA A 240 -13.55 -18.02 -5.29
CA ALA A 240 -14.75 -18.85 -5.45
C ALA A 240 -15.15 -18.93 -6.93
N THR A 241 -14.64 -19.97 -7.60
CA THR A 241 -15.33 -20.88 -8.54
C THR A 241 -14.39 -21.32 -9.64
N SER A 242 -13.63 -22.38 -9.38
CA SER A 242 -13.26 -23.33 -10.41
C SER A 242 -14.53 -24.07 -10.85
N SER A 243 -15.24 -23.53 -11.83
CA SER A 243 -16.02 -24.31 -12.81
C SER A 243 -16.77 -23.39 -13.78
N ASN A 244 -16.52 -23.66 -15.07
CA ASN A 244 -17.43 -23.47 -16.20
C ASN A 244 -17.65 -22.05 -16.75
N LEU A 245 -16.90 -21.65 -17.78
CA LEU A 245 -17.21 -21.85 -19.22
C LEU A 245 -16.50 -20.81 -20.10
N GLU A 246 -15.87 -21.36 -21.13
CA GLU A 246 -15.56 -20.88 -22.48
C GLU A 246 -15.06 -19.45 -22.74
N ALA A 247 -13.90 -19.45 -23.40
CA ALA A 247 -13.18 -18.31 -23.89
C ALA A 247 -13.84 -17.73 -25.14
N GLU A 248 -14.09 -16.42 -25.12
CA GLU A 248 -14.10 -15.60 -26.32
C GLU A 248 -13.25 -14.33 -26.10
N ASN A 249 -12.15 -14.30 -26.85
CA ASN A 249 -11.42 -13.18 -27.46
C ASN A 249 -11.26 -11.81 -26.75
N SER A 250 -9.97 -11.51 -26.52
CA SER A 250 -9.25 -10.26 -26.79
C SER A 250 -9.76 -8.95 -26.15
N GLY A 251 -9.00 -8.46 -25.18
CA GLY A 251 -9.03 -7.07 -24.72
C GLY A 251 -8.65 -6.97 -23.24
N ASP A 252 -7.47 -6.41 -22.96
CA ASP A 252 -7.02 -5.83 -21.69
C ASP A 252 -8.03 -5.93 -20.51
N VAL A 253 -7.96 -7.02 -19.73
CA VAL A 253 -8.87 -7.25 -18.59
C VAL A 253 -8.24 -6.74 -17.30
N SER A 254 -7.91 -5.46 -17.23
CA SER A 254 -7.90 -4.79 -15.93
C SER A 254 -9.28 -4.17 -15.69
N ASN A 255 -10.15 -4.87 -14.96
CA ASN A 255 -11.48 -4.39 -14.54
C ASN A 255 -11.44 -3.20 -13.56
N TYR A 256 -10.36 -2.43 -13.57
CA TYR A 256 -10.11 -1.35 -12.64
C TYR A 256 -9.19 -0.29 -13.24
N ILE A 257 -9.51 0.96 -12.93
CA ILE A 257 -8.71 2.13 -13.27
C ILE A 257 -7.56 2.22 -12.27
N LYS A 258 -6.33 2.31 -12.76
CA LYS A 258 -5.12 2.55 -11.96
C LYS A 258 -4.65 3.99 -12.12
N LYS A 259 -4.27 4.61 -11.01
CA LYS A 259 -3.65 5.93 -10.97
C LYS A 259 -2.54 5.93 -9.93
N ALA A 260 -1.43 6.61 -10.17
CA ALA A 260 -0.28 6.62 -9.27
C ALA A 260 0.15 8.05 -8.94
N ILE A 261 0.44 8.33 -7.67
CA ILE A 261 0.95 9.63 -7.23
C ILE A 261 2.28 9.47 -6.48
N PHE A 262 3.21 10.38 -6.75
CA PHE A 262 4.46 10.48 -6.02
C PHE A 262 4.25 11.23 -4.70
N LEU A 263 4.70 10.64 -3.60
CA LEU A 263 4.68 11.20 -2.25
C LEU A 263 6.13 11.51 -1.83
N PRO A 264 6.59 12.76 -1.97
CA PRO A 264 7.90 13.16 -1.46
C PRO A 264 7.92 13.20 0.09
N PRO A 265 9.10 13.20 0.73
CA PRO A 265 9.21 13.53 2.14
C PRO A 265 8.58 14.89 2.45
N ARG A 266 8.16 15.08 3.70
CA ARG A 266 7.50 16.28 4.21
C ARG A 266 6.20 16.67 3.51
N SER A 267 5.59 15.75 2.75
CA SER A 267 4.31 16.01 2.06
C SER A 267 3.12 15.47 2.85
N MET A 268 2.02 16.21 2.81
CA MET A 268 0.72 15.81 3.37
C MET A 268 -0.24 15.46 2.25
N LEU A 269 -0.72 14.22 2.23
CA LEU A 269 -1.79 13.75 1.36
C LEU A 269 -3.12 13.77 2.13
N LEU A 270 -4.16 14.36 1.56
CA LEU A 270 -5.54 14.30 2.05
C LEU A 270 -6.38 13.45 1.11
N MET A 271 -7.05 12.45 1.66
CA MET A 271 -8.11 11.67 1.01
C MET A 271 -9.46 12.01 1.64
N ALA A 272 -10.39 12.49 0.82
CA ALA A 272 -11.77 12.83 1.16
C ALA A 272 -12.70 12.35 0.04
N GLY A 273 -14.02 12.28 0.31
CA GLY A 273 -15.01 11.92 -0.70
C GLY A 273 -14.64 10.67 -1.51
N ASP A 274 -14.71 10.75 -2.83
CA ASP A 274 -14.42 9.64 -3.75
C ASP A 274 -13.04 9.00 -3.48
N ALA A 275 -11.99 9.80 -3.33
CA ALA A 275 -10.63 9.32 -3.03
C ALA A 275 -10.56 8.44 -1.78
N ARG A 276 -11.37 8.74 -0.76
CA ARG A 276 -11.46 7.96 0.48
C ARG A 276 -12.27 6.69 0.30
N TYR A 277 -13.48 6.80 -0.27
CA TYR A 277 -14.50 5.75 -0.17
C TYR A 277 -14.54 4.79 -1.37
N ALA A 278 -14.05 5.22 -2.54
CA ALA A 278 -14.19 4.46 -3.78
C ALA A 278 -12.86 3.92 -4.33
N TRP A 279 -11.72 4.46 -3.89
CA TRP A 279 -10.40 4.09 -4.39
C TRP A 279 -9.62 3.28 -3.37
N HIS A 280 -9.18 2.08 -3.78
CA HIS A 280 -8.23 1.30 -3.00
C HIS A 280 -6.85 1.93 -3.12
N HIS A 281 -6.30 2.38 -2.01
CA HIS A 281 -4.95 2.92 -1.97
C HIS A 281 -3.95 1.84 -1.58
N TYR A 282 -2.76 1.90 -2.18
CA TYR A 282 -1.73 0.90 -1.99
C TYR A 282 -0.34 1.47 -2.24
N ILE A 283 0.68 0.88 -1.65
CA ILE A 283 2.08 1.23 -1.93
C ILE A 283 2.72 -0.01 -2.56
N PRO A 284 3.25 0.06 -3.79
CA PRO A 284 3.88 -1.09 -4.44
C PRO A 284 5.07 -1.68 -3.67
N HIS A 285 5.29 -3.00 -3.82
CA HIS A 285 6.39 -3.74 -3.19
C HIS A 285 7.72 -3.63 -3.98
N HIS A 286 8.08 -2.42 -4.41
CA HIS A 286 9.18 -2.20 -5.37
C HIS A 286 10.35 -1.47 -4.69
N LYS A 287 11.58 -1.80 -5.08
CA LYS A 287 12.79 -1.13 -4.57
C LYS A 287 13.09 0.18 -5.29
N VAL A 288 12.58 0.34 -6.50
CA VAL A 288 12.77 1.47 -7.38
C VAL A 288 11.40 1.92 -7.86
N ASP A 289 11.15 3.21 -7.82
CA ASP A 289 9.99 3.88 -8.36
C ASP A 289 10.39 4.62 -9.64
N LYS A 290 9.62 4.51 -10.72
CA LYS A 290 9.81 5.31 -11.95
C LYS A 290 8.81 6.47 -11.95
N VAL A 291 9.28 7.71 -11.95
CA VAL A 291 8.43 8.91 -11.90
C VAL A 291 8.76 9.82 -13.10
N GLY A 292 8.07 9.60 -14.22
CA GLY A 292 8.49 10.17 -15.50
C GLY A 292 9.81 9.52 -15.95
N ASP A 293 10.83 10.33 -16.21
CA ASP A 293 12.17 9.86 -16.57
C ASP A 293 13.06 9.56 -15.35
N ASP A 294 12.62 9.94 -14.14
CA ASP A 294 13.38 9.76 -12.91
C ASP A 294 13.23 8.34 -12.37
N LEU A 295 14.36 7.70 -12.05
CA LEU A 295 14.41 6.46 -11.27
C LEU A 295 14.75 6.77 -9.81
N ILE A 296 13.78 6.58 -8.93
CA ILE A 296 13.88 6.91 -7.51
C ILE A 296 14.07 5.62 -6.72
N GLN A 297 15.26 5.45 -6.13
CA GLN A 297 15.52 4.37 -5.19
C GLN A 297 14.72 4.59 -3.90
N ARG A 298 13.97 3.58 -3.46
CA ARG A 298 13.29 3.63 -2.15
C ARG A 298 14.33 3.77 -1.04
N ALA A 299 14.15 4.79 -0.19
CA ALA A 299 15.00 5.02 0.95
C ALA A 299 14.98 3.81 1.91
N GLN A 300 16.07 3.65 2.66
CA GLN A 300 16.16 2.63 3.70
C GLN A 300 15.15 2.84 4.83
N ARG A 301 14.62 4.06 4.97
CA ARG A 301 13.67 4.45 6.00
C ARG A 301 12.61 5.37 5.40
N ARG A 302 11.35 5.00 5.61
CA ARG A 302 10.17 5.85 5.37
C ARG A 302 9.24 5.75 6.58
N VAL A 303 8.79 6.89 7.08
CA VAL A 303 7.80 6.96 8.15
C VAL A 303 6.56 7.66 7.63
N SER A 304 5.38 7.20 8.01
CA SER A 304 4.13 7.85 7.67
C SER A 304 3.23 7.97 8.87
N PHE A 305 2.64 9.15 9.01
CA PHE A 305 1.70 9.51 10.06
C PHE A 305 0.33 9.63 9.41
N THR A 306 -0.58 8.73 9.76
CA THR A 306 -1.96 8.73 9.25
C THR A 306 -2.88 9.27 10.34
N PHE A 307 -3.41 10.47 10.12
CA PHE A 307 -4.32 11.18 11.02
C PHE A 307 -5.76 10.99 10.57
N ARG A 308 -6.62 10.55 11.49
CA ARG A 308 -8.03 10.24 11.25
C ARG A 308 -8.88 10.70 12.42
N LYS A 309 -10.16 10.88 12.15
CA LYS A 309 -11.20 11.03 13.17
C LYS A 309 -11.95 9.70 13.27
N ILE A 310 -12.19 9.19 14.47
CA ILE A 310 -13.06 8.03 14.69
C ILE A 310 -14.49 8.39 14.27
N GLY A 311 -15.16 7.47 13.56
CA GLY A 311 -16.54 7.65 13.16
C GLY A 311 -17.46 7.80 14.37
N CYS A 312 -18.45 8.68 14.27
CA CYS A 312 -19.56 8.77 15.22
C CYS A 312 -20.86 8.40 14.51
N ARG A 313 -21.69 7.57 15.13
CA ARG A 313 -23.09 7.39 14.76
C ARG A 313 -23.95 8.30 15.62
N THR A 314 -24.98 8.89 15.03
CA THR A 314 -26.00 9.61 15.82
C THR A 314 -27.10 8.62 16.17
N VAL A 315 -27.32 8.38 17.46
CA VAL A 315 -28.45 7.57 17.97
C VAL A 315 -29.25 8.48 18.89
N ASP A 316 -30.54 8.67 18.59
CA ASP A 316 -31.47 9.50 19.37
C ASP A 316 -30.96 10.92 19.67
N GLY A 317 -30.27 11.54 18.71
CA GLY A 317 -29.71 12.89 18.83
C GLY A 317 -28.38 13.00 19.58
N ASN A 318 -27.86 11.89 20.12
CA ASN A 318 -26.54 11.83 20.74
C ASN A 318 -25.50 11.25 19.76
N GLN A 319 -24.33 11.89 19.68
CA GLN A 319 -23.18 11.32 18.97
C GLN A 319 -22.55 10.22 19.82
N ILE A 320 -22.52 9.00 19.29
CA ILE A 320 -21.89 7.83 19.90
C ILE A 320 -20.79 7.34 18.97
N LEU A 321 -19.60 7.07 19.51
CA LEU A 321 -18.48 6.52 18.72
C LEU A 321 -18.90 5.19 18.09
N SER A 322 -18.55 4.98 16.82
CA SER A 322 -18.86 3.76 16.08
C SER A 322 -18.30 2.53 16.80
N PHE A 323 -19.17 1.59 17.18
CA PHE A 323 -18.77 0.33 17.81
C PHE A 323 -18.40 -0.72 16.76
N ALA A 324 -17.43 -1.56 17.12
CA ALA A 324 -17.28 -2.90 16.56
C ALA A 324 -18.23 -3.87 17.27
N ASP A 325 -19.54 -3.60 17.27
CA ASP A 325 -20.51 -4.61 17.68
C ASP A 325 -20.81 -5.52 16.48
N GLY A 326 -20.79 -6.83 16.74
CA GLY A 326 -20.77 -7.92 15.76
C GLY A 326 -22.01 -8.09 14.89
N ASP A 327 -22.72 -7.01 14.57
CA ASP A 327 -23.76 -7.03 13.57
C ASP A 327 -23.13 -6.87 12.19
N SER A 328 -23.18 -7.98 11.45
CA SER A 328 -22.84 -8.09 10.03
C SER A 328 -23.52 -6.98 9.23
N TYR A 329 -22.79 -5.90 8.96
CA TYR A 329 -23.15 -4.96 7.92
C TYR A 329 -22.83 -5.59 6.57
N VAL A 330 -23.90 -5.95 5.84
CA VAL A 330 -23.84 -6.25 4.41
C VAL A 330 -23.54 -4.93 3.70
N GLU A 331 -22.37 -4.84 3.05
CA GLU A 331 -22.07 -3.75 2.13
C GLU A 331 -23.07 -3.82 0.96
N HIS A 332 -24.00 -2.87 0.89
CA HIS A 332 -24.79 -2.65 -0.32
C HIS A 332 -23.98 -1.81 -1.31
N HIS A 333 -23.48 -2.52 -2.32
CA HIS A 333 -22.85 -2.19 -3.62
C HIS A 333 -22.72 -0.75 -4.13
#